data_AF-A0A932JHW8-F1
#
_entry.id   AF-A0A932JHW8-F1
#
_cell.length_a   1.000
_cell.length_b   1.000
_cell.length_c   1.000
_cell.angle_alpha   90.00
_cell.angle_beta   90.00
_cell.angle_gamma   90.00
#
_symmetry.space_group_name_H-M   'P 1'
#
loop_
_entity.id
_entity.type
_entity.pdbx_description
1 polymer ?
#
loop_
_entity_poly.entity_id
_entity_poly.type
_entity_poly.pdbx_seq_one_letter_code
_entity_poly.pdbx_strand_id
1 'polypeptide(L)' 'MTNRLFTPGPTTIPPFVQKAMAQPLLYHKSLEFRELMHCVLEGLKYVFCTEEIVLPIACSSTGAAEAVVADLHSFGGG' A
#
# COMPACT_ATOMS: atom_id res chain seq x y z
N MET A 1 3.46 19.44 -21.94
CA MET A 1 2.16 19.90 -21.41
C MET A 1 1.75 18.98 -20.28
N THR A 2 1.51 19.49 -19.07
CA THR A 2 1.07 18.65 -17.93
C THR A 2 -0.41 18.33 -18.11
N ASN A 3 -0.72 17.10 -18.51
CA ASN A 3 -2.09 16.61 -18.60
C ASN A 3 -2.66 16.49 -17.17
N ARG A 4 -3.46 17.47 -16.75
CA ARG A 4 -4.05 17.52 -15.40
C ARG A 4 -5.30 16.63 -15.37
N LEU A 5 -5.29 15.58 -14.56
CA LEU A 5 -6.46 14.75 -14.31
C LEU A 5 -7.34 15.42 -13.23
N PHE A 6 -8.62 15.65 -13.55
CA PHE A 6 -9.64 16.16 -12.62
C PHE A 6 -10.74 15.12 -12.33
N THR A 7 -10.45 13.84 -12.55
CA THR A 7 -11.33 12.73 -12.14
C THR A 7 -11.10 12.39 -10.67
N PRO A 8 -12.06 11.75 -9.96
CA PRO A 8 -11.90 11.32 -8.57
C PRO A 8 -10.87 10.18 -8.37
N GLY A 9 -10.09 9.86 -9.40
CA GLY A 9 -9.11 8.79 -9.44
C GLY A 9 -8.94 8.25 -10.88
N PRO A 10 -7.75 7.70 -11.22
CA PRO A 10 -6.47 7.87 -10.51
C PRO A 10 -5.98 9.32 -10.56
N THR A 11 -5.07 9.72 -9.67
CA THR A 11 -4.47 11.06 -9.69
C THR A 11 -3.14 11.08 -10.44
N THR A 12 -2.72 12.23 -10.94
CA THR A 12 -1.38 12.37 -11.52
C THR A 12 -0.29 12.05 -10.48
N ILE A 13 0.62 11.14 -10.83
CA ILE A 13 1.71 10.71 -9.93
C ILE A 13 2.77 11.82 -9.84
N PRO A 14 3.17 12.29 -8.64
CA PRO A 14 4.22 13.28 -8.49
C PRO A 14 5.57 12.83 -9.11
N PRO A 15 6.38 13.74 -9.69
CA PRO A 15 7.62 13.34 -10.37
C PRO A 15 8.62 12.55 -9.52
N PHE A 16 8.72 12.86 -8.21
CA PHE A 16 9.62 12.13 -7.32
C PHE A 16 9.17 10.67 -7.10
N VAL A 17 7.86 10.41 -7.09
CA VAL A 17 7.29 9.06 -7.00
C VAL A 17 7.57 8.30 -8.30
N GLN A 18 7.40 8.95 -9.46
CA GLN A 18 7.75 8.33 -10.75
C GLN A 18 9.22 7.91 -10.80
N LYS A 19 10.13 8.76 -10.29
CA LYS A 19 11.56 8.45 -10.20
C LYS A 19 11.85 7.26 -9.26
N ALA A 20 11.12 7.15 -8.15
CA ALA A 20 11.22 6.03 -7.23
C ALA A 20 10.71 4.72 -7.87
N MET A 21 9.58 4.78 -8.60
CA MET A 21 9.03 3.63 -9.32
C MET A 21 9.94 3.13 -10.45
N ALA A 22 10.80 4.00 -11.00
CA ALA A 22 11.77 3.66 -12.04
C ALA A 22 13.08 3.05 -11.51
N GLN A 23 13.24 2.90 -10.18
CA GLN A 23 14.41 2.25 -9.60
C GLN A 23 14.43 0.73 -9.90
N PRO A 24 15.60 0.09 -9.90
CA PRO A 24 15.70 -1.37 -9.99
C PRO A 24 14.86 -2.08 -8.92
N LEU A 25 14.29 -3.23 -9.27
CA LEU A 25 13.49 -4.03 -8.34
C LEU A 25 14.36 -4.61 -7.22
N LEU A 26 13.88 -4.49 -5.99
CA LEU A 26 14.46 -5.15 -4.83
C LEU A 26 13.94 -6.58 -4.72
N TYR A 27 14.83 -7.51 -4.33
CA TYR A 27 14.41 -8.86 -3.97
C TYR A 27 13.64 -8.85 -2.65
N HIS A 28 12.37 -9.30 -2.65
CA HIS A 28 11.45 -9.21 -1.51
C HIS A 28 11.92 -9.86 -0.19
N LYS A 29 12.94 -10.72 -0.20
CA LYS A 29 13.52 -11.29 1.03
C LYS A 29 14.86 -10.67 1.44
N SER A 30 15.38 -9.71 0.67
CA SER A 30 16.63 -9.02 0.98
C SER A 30 16.49 -8.17 2.26
N LEU A 31 17.63 -7.83 2.87
CA LEU A 31 17.67 -6.95 4.04
C LEU A 31 17.13 -5.55 3.69
N GLU A 32 17.59 -4.99 2.57
CA GLU A 32 17.18 -3.67 2.07
C GLU A 32 15.66 -3.56 1.87
N PHE A 33 15.02 -4.60 1.32
CA PHE A 33 13.56 -4.60 1.16
C PHE A 33 12.84 -4.62 2.51
N ARG A 34 13.36 -5.36 3.51
CA ARG A 34 12.76 -5.42 4.85
C ARG A 34 12.85 -4.06 5.56
N GLU A 35 13.99 -3.39 5.44
CA GLU A 35 14.17 -2.04 6.00
C GLU A 35 13.22 -1.04 5.33
N LEU A 36 13.10 -1.08 4.00
CA LEU A 36 12.15 -0.26 3.27
C LEU A 36 10.71 -0.54 3.70
N MET A 37 10.33 -1.83 3.81
CA MET A 37 8.98 -2.22 4.24
C MET A 37 8.69 -1.77 5.67
N HIS A 38 9.67 -1.83 6.58
CA HIS A 38 9.51 -1.30 7.94
C HIS A 38 9.22 0.20 7.93
N CYS A 39 9.96 0.98 7.13
CA CYS A 39 9.68 2.41 6.96
C CYS A 39 8.27 2.67 6.41
N VAL A 40 7.79 1.85 5.46
CA VAL A 40 6.42 1.95 4.93
C VAL A 40 5.38 1.65 6.02
N LEU A 41 5.56 0.58 6.79
CA LEU A 41 4.63 0.19 7.86
C LEU A 41 4.49 1.28 8.93
N GLU A 42 5.59 1.90 9.35
CA GLU A 42 5.55 3.02 10.30
C GLU A 42 4.90 4.27 9.69
N GLY A 43 5.16 4.56 8.41
CA GLY A 43 4.47 5.64 7.70
C GLY A 43 2.96 5.42 7.57
N LEU A 44 2.53 4.17 7.39
CA LEU A 44 1.10 3.84 7.30
C LEU A 44 0.38 4.09 8.63
N LYS A 45 0.99 3.75 9.77
CA LYS A 45 0.45 4.08 11.10
C LYS A 45 0.21 5.59 11.27
N TYR A 46 1.16 6.40 10.81
CA TYR A 46 1.02 7.86 10.79
C TYR A 46 -0.14 8.31 9.89
N VAL A 47 -0.26 7.78 8.67
CA VAL A 47 -1.33 8.14 7.72
C VAL A 47 -2.72 7.76 8.25
N PHE A 48 -2.84 6.60 8.89
CA PHE A 48 -4.10 6.11 9.45
C PHE A 48 -4.37 6.60 10.88
N CYS A 49 -3.45 7.36 11.47
CA CYS A 49 -3.53 7.84 12.86
C CYS A 49 -3.81 6.71 13.86
N THR A 50 -3.07 5.60 13.76
CA THR A 50 -3.26 4.41 14.61
C THR A 50 -1.93 3.90 15.14
N GLU A 51 -1.97 3.28 16.33
CA GLU A 51 -0.83 2.55 16.90
C GLU A 51 -0.83 1.06 16.49
N GLU A 52 -1.97 0.58 15.97
CA GLU A 52 -2.17 -0.80 15.57
C GLU A 52 -1.44 -1.16 14.26
N ILE A 53 -1.37 -2.45 13.97
CA ILE A 53 -0.75 -2.97 12.75
C ILE A 53 -1.60 -2.57 11.54
N VAL A 54 -1.00 -1.85 10.59
CA VAL A 54 -1.58 -1.61 9.27
C VAL A 54 -0.99 -2.59 8.27
N LEU A 55 -1.85 -3.43 7.67
CA LEU A 55 -1.42 -4.45 6.71
C LEU A 55 -1.54 -3.93 5.26
N PRO A 56 -0.44 -3.70 4.54
CA PRO A 56 -0.49 -3.40 3.12
C PRO A 56 -0.84 -4.67 2.33
N ILE A 57 -1.88 -4.59 1.49
CA ILE A 57 -2.31 -5.69 0.63
C ILE A 57 -1.93 -5.35 -0.83
N ALA A 58 -1.25 -6.26 -1.51
CA ALA A 58 -0.81 -6.08 -2.89
C ALA A 58 -1.95 -6.31 -3.90
N CYS A 59 -3.02 -5.52 -3.80
CA CYS A 59 -4.19 -5.57 -4.68
C CYS A 59 -4.84 -4.18 -4.83
N SER A 60 -5.92 -4.08 -5.58
CA SER A 60 -6.75 -2.87 -5.62
C SER A 60 -7.61 -2.73 -4.36
N SER A 61 -8.22 -1.57 -4.15
CA SER A 61 -9.15 -1.35 -3.02
C SER A 61 -10.31 -2.33 -2.98
N THR A 62 -10.82 -2.78 -4.13
CA THR A 62 -11.87 -3.81 -4.20
C THR A 62 -11.38 -5.14 -3.64
N GLY A 63 -10.18 -5.60 -4.03
CA GLY A 63 -9.63 -6.85 -3.52
C GLY A 63 -9.32 -6.78 -2.01
N ALA A 64 -8.92 -5.61 -1.51
CA ALA A 64 -8.73 -5.40 -0.08
C ALA A 64 -10.05 -5.48 0.69
N ALA A 65 -11.13 -4.91 0.15
CA ALA A 65 -12.46 -5.00 0.75
C ALA A 65 -12.99 -6.44 0.79
N GLU A 66 -12.80 -7.19 -0.31
CA GLU A 66 -13.14 -8.62 -0.36
C GLU A 66 -12.37 -9.44 0.67
N ALA A 67 -11.06 -9.21 0.80
CA ALA A 67 -10.22 -9.90 1.78
C ALA A 67 -10.72 -9.68 3.22
N VAL A 68 -11.06 -8.44 3.58
CA VAL A 68 -11.59 -8.11 4.91
C VAL A 68 -12.93 -8.81 5.16
N VAL A 69 -13.84 -8.80 4.18
CA VAL A 69 -15.14 -9.47 4.31
C VAL A 69 -14.96 -10.97 4.46
N ALA A 70 -14.10 -11.59 3.64
CA ALA A 70 -13.84 -13.02 3.69
C ALA A 70 -13.22 -13.46 5.02
N ASP A 71 -12.29 -12.67 5.58
CA ASP A 71 -11.62 -12.96 6.84
C ASP A 71 -12.57 -12.82 8.03
N LEU A 72 -13.25 -11.67 8.16
CA LEU A 72 -14.16 -11.39 9.29
C LEU A 72 -15.41 -12.27 9.32
N HIS A 73 -15.87 -12.77 8.18
CA HIS A 73 -17.06 -13.64 8.08
C HIS A 73 -16.72 -15.10 7.79
N SER A 74 -15.44 -15.48 7.79
CA SER A 74 -15.07 -16.89 7.79
C SER A 74 -15.58 -17.49 9.10
N PHE A 75 -16.64 -18.30 9.00
CA PHE A 75 -17.31 -18.90 10.15
C PHE A 75 -16.33 -19.88 10.83
N GLY A 76 -15.63 -19.40 11.85
CA GLY A 76 -14.76 -20.17 12.72
C GLY A 76 -15.21 -19.99 14.15
N GLY A 77 -16.35 -20.62 14.49
CA GLY A 77 -16.81 -20.72 15.87
C GLY A 77 -15.75 -21.36 16.76
N GLY A 78 -15.59 -20.79 17.95
CA GLY A 78 -15.44 -21.61 19.15
C GLY A 78 -16.76 -22.30 19.48
#